data_AF-A0A069QI86-F1
#
_entry.id   AF-A0A069QI86-F1
#
_cell.length_a   1.000
_cell.length_b   1.000
_cell.length_c   1.000
_cell.angle_alpha   90.00
_cell.angle_beta   90.00
_cell.angle_gamma   90.00
#
_symmetry.space_group_name_H-M   'P 1'
#
loop_
_entity.id
_entity.type
_entity.pdbx_description
1 polymer ?
#
loop_
_entity_poly.entity_id
_entity_poly.type
_entity_poly.pdbx_seq_one_letter_code
_entity_poly.pdbx_strand_id
1 'polypeptide(L)'
;MEEKYFMRCPCDGRTFTSDEWSEWVRTHPSSEVVHQHGEFGFNIHGVCMTPRVCVDWKNSVCQIKITTAKSDNGRWNFGVSTCFWDRYSSSPTRFVEDADKGFDNEKKAIVAGLDMAKKCCQQVLDDIAFRGGIPDDDEEEDKSRARGVSVLPKLNEAMVRINQFKSLYNPQQLELFA
;
A
#
# COMPACT_ATOMS: atom_id res chain seq x y z
N MET A 1 -6.67 -39.60 5.49
CA MET A 1 -5.43 -38.87 5.16
C MET A 1 -5.89 -37.47 4.83
N GLU A 2 -5.59 -36.47 5.67
CA GLU A 2 -5.99 -35.09 5.37
C GLU A 2 -5.24 -34.64 4.11
N GLU A 3 -5.97 -34.24 3.07
CA GLU A 3 -5.38 -33.60 1.90
C GLU A 3 -4.70 -32.31 2.37
N LYS A 4 -3.37 -32.27 2.30
CA LYS A 4 -2.60 -31.07 2.61
C LYS A 4 -2.63 -30.14 1.40
N TYR A 5 -3.55 -29.19 1.43
CA TYR A 5 -3.59 -28.12 0.44
C TYR A 5 -2.42 -27.14 0.66
N PHE A 6 -1.75 -26.75 -0.43
CA PHE A 6 -0.61 -25.83 -0.42
C PHE A 6 -1.06 -24.37 -0.59
N MET A 7 -2.05 -24.13 -1.45
CA MET A 7 -2.55 -22.80 -1.78
C MET A 7 -4.08 -22.84 -1.87
N ARG A 8 -4.75 -21.81 -1.34
CA ARG A 8 -6.18 -21.56 -1.57
C ARG A 8 -6.35 -20.17 -2.17
N CYS A 9 -6.98 -20.08 -3.33
CA CYS A 9 -7.26 -18.80 -3.97
C CYS A 9 -8.27 -18.02 -3.10
N PRO A 10 -7.94 -16.79 -2.68
CA PRO A 10 -8.85 -15.99 -1.84
C PRO A 10 -10.07 -15.46 -2.60
N CYS A 11 -10.04 -15.44 -3.94
CA CYS A 11 -11.13 -14.89 -4.76
C CYS A 11 -12.31 -15.86 -4.90
N ASP A 12 -12.02 -17.11 -5.22
CA ASP A 12 -13.03 -18.12 -5.55
C ASP A 12 -12.94 -19.39 -4.68
N GLY A 13 -11.99 -19.43 -3.75
CA GLY A 13 -11.83 -20.52 -2.80
C GLY A 13 -11.20 -21.79 -3.38
N ARG A 14 -10.80 -21.82 -4.66
CA ARG A 14 -10.12 -22.99 -5.26
C ARG A 14 -8.88 -23.37 -4.44
N THR A 15 -8.76 -24.64 -4.08
CA THR A 15 -7.61 -25.19 -3.39
C THR A 15 -6.70 -25.93 -4.36
N PHE A 16 -5.41 -25.89 -4.09
CA PHE A 16 -4.36 -26.52 -4.90
C PHE A 16 -3.48 -27.36 -3.97
N THR A 17 -3.19 -28.58 -4.39
CA THR A 17 -2.02 -29.32 -3.90
C THR A 17 -0.72 -28.65 -4.38
N SER A 18 0.42 -29.09 -3.85
CA SER A 18 1.73 -28.56 -4.26
C SER A 18 1.99 -28.75 -5.76
N ASP A 19 1.62 -29.90 -6.32
CA ASP A 19 1.87 -30.24 -7.73
C ASP A 19 0.94 -29.43 -8.66
N GLU A 20 -0.35 -29.34 -8.32
CA GLU A 20 -1.31 -28.51 -9.05
C GLU A 20 -0.93 -27.04 -9.03
N TRP A 21 -0.44 -26.53 -7.89
CA TRP A 21 0.01 -25.16 -7.77
C TRP A 21 1.26 -24.88 -8.62
N SER A 22 2.23 -25.81 -8.58
CA SER A 22 3.46 -25.70 -9.36
C SER A 22 3.18 -25.69 -10.86
N GLU A 23 2.26 -26.56 -11.30
CA GLU A 23 1.82 -26.59 -12.70
C GLU A 23 1.06 -25.31 -13.06
N TRP A 24 0.16 -24.83 -12.21
CA TRP A 24 -0.59 -23.59 -12.45
C TRP A 24 0.34 -22.41 -12.71
N VAL A 25 1.31 -22.18 -11.82
CA VAL A 25 2.28 -21.07 -11.92
C VAL A 25 3.17 -21.20 -13.17
N ARG A 26 3.40 -22.43 -13.65
CA ARG A 26 4.19 -22.69 -14.86
C ARG A 26 3.42 -22.33 -16.14
N THR A 27 2.10 -22.50 -16.15
CA THR A 27 1.26 -22.32 -17.35
C THR A 27 0.47 -21.02 -17.38
N HIS A 28 0.34 -20.32 -16.25
CA HIS A 28 -0.43 -19.07 -16.13
C HIS A 28 0.46 -17.94 -15.58
N PRO A 29 0.48 -16.75 -16.22
CA PRO A 29 1.21 -15.62 -15.68
C PRO A 29 0.57 -15.12 -14.38
N SER A 30 1.39 -14.59 -13.45
CA SER A 30 0.89 -14.04 -12.19
C SER A 30 -0.02 -12.81 -12.36
N SER A 31 0.02 -12.15 -13.52
CA SER A 31 -0.87 -11.04 -13.88
C SER A 31 -2.21 -11.48 -14.46
N GLU A 32 -2.43 -12.78 -14.67
CA GLU A 32 -3.70 -13.29 -15.19
C GLU A 32 -4.83 -12.97 -14.22
N VAL A 33 -5.89 -12.35 -14.74
CA VAL A 33 -7.12 -12.10 -13.98
C VAL A 33 -7.94 -13.38 -14.00
N VAL A 34 -8.13 -13.96 -12.81
CA VAL A 34 -8.91 -15.19 -12.63
C VAL A 34 -10.29 -14.93 -12.01
N HIS A 35 -10.51 -13.72 -11.48
CA HIS A 35 -11.79 -13.31 -10.88
C HIS A 35 -12.07 -11.84 -11.18
N GLN A 36 -13.34 -11.50 -11.45
CA GLN A 36 -13.75 -10.15 -11.81
C GLN A 36 -14.94 -9.70 -10.96
N HIS A 37 -14.82 -8.56 -10.29
CA HIS A 37 -15.91 -7.87 -9.58
C HIS A 37 -16.08 -6.44 -10.10
N GLY A 38 -17.09 -6.21 -10.95
CA GLY A 38 -17.27 -4.92 -11.62
C GLY A 38 -16.05 -4.60 -12.49
N GLU A 39 -15.38 -3.48 -12.23
CA GLU A 39 -14.14 -3.07 -12.92
C GLU A 39 -12.86 -3.70 -12.34
N PHE A 40 -12.95 -4.37 -11.17
CA PHE A 40 -11.80 -4.90 -10.45
C PHE A 40 -11.53 -6.35 -10.83
N GLY A 41 -10.41 -6.59 -11.53
CA GLY A 41 -9.89 -7.92 -11.83
C GLY A 41 -8.85 -8.34 -10.79
N PHE A 42 -8.93 -9.57 -10.32
CA PHE A 42 -8.03 -10.14 -9.33
C PHE A 42 -7.31 -11.37 -9.90
N ASN A 43 -6.02 -11.49 -9.58
CA ASN A 43 -5.24 -12.68 -9.93
C ASN A 43 -5.44 -13.81 -8.92
N ILE A 44 -4.80 -14.95 -9.19
CA ILE A 44 -4.91 -16.16 -8.36
C ILE A 44 -4.46 -15.98 -6.91
N HIS A 45 -3.66 -14.95 -6.61
CA HIS A 45 -3.22 -14.58 -5.26
C HIS A 45 -4.15 -13.58 -4.56
N GLY A 46 -5.25 -13.20 -5.21
CA GLY A 46 -6.14 -12.15 -4.76
C GLY A 46 -5.59 -10.75 -4.91
N VAL A 47 -4.52 -10.52 -5.68
CA VAL A 47 -4.04 -9.17 -5.97
C VAL A 47 -4.89 -8.56 -7.07
N CYS A 48 -5.40 -7.35 -6.85
CA CYS A 48 -6.14 -6.62 -7.86
C CYS A 48 -5.18 -6.11 -8.94
N MET A 49 -5.46 -6.48 -10.19
CA MET A 49 -4.68 -6.10 -11.37
C MET A 49 -5.18 -4.82 -12.03
N THR A 50 -6.43 -4.43 -11.75
CA THR A 50 -7.04 -3.18 -12.21
C THR A 50 -7.51 -2.31 -11.05
N PRO A 51 -6.65 -2.04 -10.04
CA PRO A 51 -7.08 -1.26 -8.89
C PRO A 51 -7.29 0.19 -9.31
N ARG A 52 -8.26 0.86 -8.68
CA ARG A 52 -8.48 2.29 -8.91
C ARG A 52 -7.35 3.07 -8.24
N VAL A 53 -6.77 4.04 -8.95
CA VAL A 53 -5.76 4.93 -8.39
C VAL A 53 -6.45 6.14 -7.78
N CYS A 54 -6.40 6.27 -6.45
CA CYS A 54 -7.06 7.34 -5.71
C CYS A 54 -6.10 8.49 -5.38
N VAL A 55 -4.86 8.15 -5.09
CA VAL A 55 -3.78 9.12 -4.85
C VAL A 55 -2.59 8.70 -5.69
N ASP A 56 -2.05 9.63 -6.47
CA ASP A 56 -0.77 9.49 -7.16
C ASP A 56 -0.06 10.84 -7.08
N TRP A 57 0.88 10.93 -6.14
CA TRP A 57 1.62 12.15 -5.90
C TRP A 57 3.10 11.84 -5.78
N LYS A 58 3.93 12.72 -6.34
CA LYS A 58 5.38 12.65 -6.21
C LYS A 58 6.01 14.03 -6.21
N ASN A 59 7.18 14.13 -5.59
CA ASN A 59 8.15 15.18 -5.85
C ASN A 59 9.48 14.53 -6.28
N SER A 60 10.59 15.27 -6.24
CA SER A 60 11.89 14.76 -6.67
C SER A 60 12.50 13.67 -5.77
N VAL A 61 11.93 13.43 -4.58
CA VAL A 61 12.49 12.52 -3.55
C VAL A 61 11.45 11.55 -3.00
N CYS A 62 10.18 11.92 -3.05
CA CYS A 62 9.07 11.20 -2.45
C CYS A 62 8.05 10.80 -3.50
N GLN A 63 7.43 9.64 -3.30
CA GLN A 63 6.28 9.16 -4.06
C GLN A 63 5.27 8.54 -3.10
N ILE A 64 3.99 8.78 -3.37
CA ILE A 64 2.85 8.19 -2.66
C ILE A 64 1.83 7.77 -3.71
N LYS A 65 1.50 6.48 -3.72
CA LYS A 65 0.40 5.95 -4.50
C LYS A 65 -0.52 5.14 -3.62
N ILE A 66 -1.80 5.52 -3.59
CA ILE A 66 -2.85 4.76 -2.91
C ILE A 66 -3.82 4.28 -3.97
N THR A 67 -4.11 2.99 -3.92
CA THR A 67 -5.06 2.36 -4.82
C THR A 67 -6.12 1.60 -4.03
N THR A 68 -7.30 1.38 -4.62
CA THR A 68 -8.42 0.70 -3.97
C THR A 68 -9.05 -0.32 -4.90
N ALA A 69 -9.74 -1.29 -4.31
CA ALA A 69 -10.59 -2.23 -5.02
C ALA A 69 -11.71 -2.72 -4.10
N LYS A 70 -12.81 -3.14 -4.71
CA LYS A 70 -13.98 -3.70 -4.03
C LYS A 70 -14.09 -5.19 -4.31
N SER A 71 -14.40 -5.97 -3.27
CA SER A 71 -14.61 -7.42 -3.35
C SER A 71 -16.11 -7.76 -3.37
N ASP A 72 -16.46 -9.02 -3.65
CA ASP A 72 -17.85 -9.45 -3.86
C ASP A 72 -18.77 -9.19 -2.67
N ASN A 73 -18.23 -9.33 -1.46
CA ASN A 73 -18.94 -9.05 -0.20
C ASN A 73 -19.16 -7.55 0.06
N GLY A 74 -18.83 -6.68 -0.90
CA GLY A 74 -19.00 -5.25 -0.81
C GLY A 74 -17.90 -4.51 -0.06
N ARG A 75 -16.93 -5.24 0.53
CA ARG A 75 -15.81 -4.65 1.29
C ARG A 75 -14.76 -4.08 0.36
N TRP A 76 -14.21 -2.95 0.79
CA TRP A 76 -13.12 -2.25 0.13
C TRP A 76 -11.78 -2.59 0.79
N ASN A 77 -10.73 -2.61 -0.01
CA ASN A 77 -9.35 -2.66 0.48
C ASN A 77 -8.50 -1.59 -0.20
N PHE A 78 -7.29 -1.40 0.31
CA PHE A 78 -6.31 -0.50 -0.27
C PHE A 78 -4.99 -1.20 -0.57
N GLY A 79 -4.26 -0.62 -1.51
CA GLY A 79 -2.85 -0.86 -1.76
C GLY A 79 -2.10 0.45 -1.58
N VAL A 80 -0.86 0.35 -1.12
CA VAL A 80 0.03 1.49 -0.86
C VAL A 80 1.37 1.23 -1.52
N SER A 81 1.88 2.21 -2.25
CA SER A 81 3.26 2.23 -2.70
C SER A 81 3.86 3.58 -2.34
N THR A 82 4.92 3.55 -1.55
CA THR A 82 5.62 4.75 -1.11
C THR A 82 7.11 4.64 -1.41
N CYS A 83 7.68 5.77 -1.77
CA CYS A 83 9.11 6.00 -1.76
C CYS A 83 9.33 7.27 -0.93
N PHE A 84 10.16 7.21 0.10
CA PHE A 84 10.54 8.36 0.91
C PHE A 84 12.06 8.35 1.02
N TRP A 85 12.71 9.16 0.19
CA TRP A 85 14.17 9.22 0.08
C TRP A 85 14.79 7.88 -0.32
N ASP A 86 15.28 7.09 0.64
CA ASP A 86 15.93 5.79 0.42
C ASP A 86 15.06 4.60 0.84
N ARG A 87 13.86 4.86 1.39
CA ARG A 87 12.91 3.82 1.81
C ARG A 87 11.83 3.61 0.77
N TYR A 88 11.71 2.37 0.29
CA TYR A 88 10.59 1.91 -0.53
C TYR A 88 9.72 0.94 0.26
N SER A 89 8.40 1.11 0.16
CA SER A 89 7.42 0.17 0.70
C SER A 89 6.29 -0.03 -0.30
N SER A 90 5.84 -1.26 -0.47
CA SER A 90 4.74 -1.59 -1.38
C SER A 90 3.90 -2.72 -0.83
N SER A 91 2.60 -2.50 -0.79
CA SER A 91 1.60 -3.52 -0.49
C SER A 91 0.52 -3.44 -1.56
N PRO A 92 0.26 -4.53 -2.30
CA PRO A 92 -0.76 -4.54 -3.33
C PRO A 92 -2.17 -4.46 -2.73
N THR A 93 -3.12 -3.95 -3.51
CA THR A 93 -4.55 -4.02 -3.16
C THR A 93 -5.03 -5.46 -3.29
N ARG A 94 -5.59 -6.01 -2.21
CA ARG A 94 -6.00 -7.42 -2.17
C ARG A 94 -7.51 -7.61 -2.05
N PHE A 95 -8.00 -8.71 -2.60
CA PHE A 95 -9.34 -9.24 -2.39
C PHE A 95 -9.60 -9.46 -0.90
N VAL A 96 -10.81 -9.13 -0.47
CA VAL A 96 -11.29 -9.27 0.90
C VAL A 96 -12.24 -10.44 0.93
N GLU A 97 -11.74 -11.61 1.33
CA GLU A 97 -12.55 -12.83 1.44
C GLU A 97 -13.56 -12.73 2.60
N ASP A 98 -13.07 -12.28 3.75
CA ASP A 98 -13.83 -12.21 4.99
C ASP A 98 -14.58 -10.87 5.11
N ALA A 99 -15.92 -10.94 5.21
CA ALA A 99 -16.77 -9.75 5.29
C ALA A 99 -16.54 -8.92 6.56
N ASP A 100 -15.97 -9.51 7.61
CA ASP A 100 -15.59 -8.82 8.84
C ASP A 100 -14.26 -8.05 8.70
N LYS A 101 -13.53 -8.29 7.59
CA LYS A 101 -12.29 -7.57 7.23
C LYS A 101 -12.55 -6.48 6.19
N GLY A 102 -11.49 -5.73 5.88
CA GLY A 102 -11.55 -4.59 4.95
C GLY A 102 -12.41 -3.44 5.47
N PHE A 103 -12.79 -2.55 4.56
CA PHE A 103 -13.51 -1.30 4.87
C PHE A 103 -14.90 -1.29 4.25
N ASP A 104 -15.84 -0.65 4.94
CA ASP A 104 -17.24 -0.52 4.53
C ASP A 104 -17.44 0.45 3.35
N ASN A 105 -16.49 1.35 3.11
CA ASN A 105 -16.51 2.23 1.95
C ASN A 105 -15.08 2.56 1.48
N GLU A 106 -15.00 3.05 0.25
CA GLU A 106 -13.73 3.38 -0.41
C GLU A 106 -12.97 4.50 0.32
N LYS A 107 -13.66 5.55 0.77
CA LYS A 107 -13.03 6.69 1.47
C LYS A 107 -12.26 6.21 2.71
N LYS A 108 -12.83 5.29 3.50
CA LYS A 108 -12.15 4.69 4.66
C LYS A 108 -10.92 3.87 4.26
N ALA A 109 -10.99 3.10 3.17
CA ALA A 109 -9.83 2.37 2.65
C ALA A 109 -8.70 3.33 2.22
N ILE A 110 -9.04 4.44 1.56
CA ILE A 110 -8.07 5.48 1.16
C ILE A 110 -7.41 6.08 2.41
N VAL A 111 -8.19 6.46 3.43
CA VAL A 111 -7.66 7.03 4.68
C VAL A 111 -6.72 6.06 5.39
N ALA A 112 -7.05 4.77 5.44
CA ALA A 112 -6.15 3.75 6.01
C ALA A 112 -4.85 3.60 5.23
N GLY A 113 -4.90 3.66 3.89
CA GLY A 113 -3.69 3.70 3.05
C GLY A 113 -2.83 4.93 3.31
N LEU A 114 -3.46 6.10 3.49
CA LEU A 114 -2.78 7.34 3.85
C LEU A 114 -2.18 7.29 5.26
N ASP A 115 -2.83 6.62 6.22
CA ASP A 115 -2.26 6.39 7.56
C ASP A 115 -1.00 5.54 7.51
N MET A 116 -0.99 4.50 6.67
CA MET A 116 0.21 3.69 6.45
C MET A 116 1.32 4.51 5.79
N ALA A 117 1.00 5.30 4.76
CA ALA A 117 1.97 6.20 4.12
C ALA A 117 2.53 7.23 5.10
N LYS A 118 1.67 7.80 5.97
CA LYS A 118 2.07 8.72 7.04
C LYS A 118 3.08 8.08 7.98
N LYS A 119 2.79 6.87 8.45
CA LYS A 119 3.68 6.11 9.34
C LYS A 119 5.05 5.88 8.68
N CYS A 120 5.07 5.45 7.41
CA CYS A 120 6.32 5.25 6.68
C CYS A 120 7.13 6.55 6.53
N CYS A 121 6.47 7.67 6.19
CA CYS A 121 7.16 8.96 6.06
C CYS A 121 7.71 9.45 7.41
N GLN A 122 6.95 9.26 8.49
CA GLN A 122 7.37 9.63 9.84
C GLN A 122 8.60 8.83 10.28
N GLN A 123 8.64 7.52 10.00
CA GLN A 123 9.82 6.70 10.29
C GLN A 123 11.09 7.22 9.62
N VAL A 124 11.01 7.70 8.38
CA VAL A 124 12.19 8.30 7.70
C VAL A 124 12.61 9.61 8.36
N LEU A 125 11.65 10.45 8.75
CA LEU A 125 11.93 11.70 9.47
C LEU A 125 12.60 11.42 10.82
N ASP A 126 12.10 10.43 11.56
CA ASP A 126 12.63 10.02 12.87
C ASP A 126 14.05 9.45 12.72
N ASP A 127 14.29 8.62 11.70
CA ASP A 127 15.63 8.07 11.39
C ASP A 127 16.64 9.18 11.08
N ILE A 128 16.25 10.19 10.30
CA ILE A 128 17.12 11.34 10.00
C ILE A 128 17.40 12.15 11.27
N ALA A 129 16.39 12.39 12.10
CA ALA A 129 16.56 13.11 13.36
C ALA A 129 17.49 12.36 14.34
N PHE A 130 17.36 11.04 14.43
CA PHE A 130 18.22 10.20 15.26
C PHE A 130 19.68 10.21 14.78
N ARG A 131 19.91 10.08 13.46
CA ARG A 131 21.26 10.23 12.85
C ARG A 131 21.82 11.65 12.99
N GLY A 132 20.98 12.62 13.35
CA GLY A 132 21.35 13.98 13.68
C GLY A 132 21.78 14.21 15.14
N GLY A 133 21.73 13.20 16.01
CA GLY A 133 22.11 13.25 17.44
C GLY A 133 23.62 13.11 17.72
N ILE A 134 24.00 13.28 19.01
CA ILE A 134 25.35 13.63 19.55
C ILE A 134 26.53 13.03 18.77
N PRO A 135 27.47 13.86 18.28
CA PRO A 135 28.70 13.36 17.66
C PRO A 135 29.58 12.70 18.73
N ASP A 136 30.00 11.46 18.48
CA ASP A 136 31.31 11.05 18.97
C ASP A 136 32.33 11.77 18.08
N ASP A 137 33.27 12.48 18.71
CA ASP A 137 34.20 13.45 18.10
C ASP A 137 35.18 12.86 17.05
N ASP A 138 35.05 11.57 16.75
CA ASP A 138 35.90 10.84 15.83
C ASP A 138 35.03 10.16 14.78
N GLU A 139 34.80 10.82 13.64
CA GLU A 139 34.87 10.23 12.29
C GLU A 139 34.34 11.22 11.24
N GLU A 140 34.92 11.12 10.04
CA GLU A 140 34.67 11.94 8.85
C GLU A 140 33.21 12.42 8.73
N GLU A 141 33.02 13.73 8.48
CA GLU A 141 31.75 14.36 8.10
C GLU A 141 30.83 13.37 7.34
N ASP A 142 29.89 12.77 8.06
CA ASP A 142 29.09 11.68 7.51
C ASP A 142 28.24 12.23 6.37
N LYS A 143 28.67 11.97 5.13
CA LYS A 143 27.98 12.39 3.89
C LYS A 143 26.52 11.92 3.89
N SER A 144 26.17 10.89 4.67
CA SER A 144 24.79 10.43 4.87
C SER A 144 23.95 11.46 5.64
N ARG A 145 24.52 12.12 6.66
CA ARG A 145 23.87 13.16 7.47
C ARG A 145 23.59 14.43 6.65
N ALA A 146 24.56 14.88 5.85
CA ALA A 146 24.37 16.02 4.95
C ALA A 146 23.30 15.75 3.87
N ARG A 147 23.25 14.52 3.33
CA ARG A 147 22.20 14.09 2.38
C ARG A 147 20.82 14.04 3.04
N GLY A 148 20.73 13.52 4.27
CA GLY A 148 19.49 13.48 5.06
C GLY A 148 18.90 14.86 5.31
N VAL A 149 19.72 15.84 5.70
CA VAL A 149 19.26 17.23 5.95
C VAL A 149 18.69 17.86 4.67
N SER A 150 19.32 17.60 3.51
CA SER A 150 18.86 18.16 2.23
C SER A 150 17.49 17.65 1.77
N VAL A 151 17.04 16.48 2.25
CA VAL A 151 15.76 15.88 1.88
C VAL A 151 14.61 16.24 2.82
N LEU A 152 14.89 16.79 4.01
CA LEU A 152 13.88 17.16 5.00
C LEU A 152 12.75 18.05 4.44
N PRO A 153 13.01 19.10 3.63
CA PRO A 153 11.93 19.90 3.05
C PRO A 153 10.98 19.07 2.17
N LYS A 154 11.50 18.09 1.44
CA LYS A 154 10.72 17.22 0.54
C LYS A 154 9.91 16.16 1.30
N LEU A 155 10.45 15.66 2.42
CA LEU A 155 9.72 14.78 3.33
C LEU A 155 8.60 15.53 4.06
N ASN A 156 8.87 16.76 4.51
CA ASN A 156 7.84 17.61 5.13
C ASN A 156 6.73 17.97 4.15
N GLU A 157 7.07 18.28 2.89
CA GLU A 157 6.08 18.47 1.83
C GLU A 157 5.20 17.22 1.65
N ALA A 158 5.81 16.02 1.61
CA ALA A 158 5.07 14.76 1.53
C ALA A 158 4.12 14.59 2.72
N MET A 159 4.57 14.89 3.94
CA MET A 159 3.73 14.83 5.15
C MET A 159 2.53 15.80 5.09
N VAL A 160 2.75 17.03 4.62
CA VAL A 160 1.67 18.00 4.38
C VAL A 160 0.67 17.46 3.37
N ARG A 161 1.15 16.91 2.24
CA ARG A 161 0.29 16.34 1.20
C ARG A 161 -0.52 15.14 1.70
N ILE A 162 0.07 14.25 2.48
CA ILE A 162 -0.65 13.14 3.12
C ILE A 162 -1.80 13.67 3.97
N ASN A 163 -1.54 14.66 4.83
CA ASN A 163 -2.59 15.22 5.69
C ASN A 163 -3.67 15.94 4.86
N GLN A 164 -3.32 16.64 3.78
CA GLN A 164 -4.30 17.24 2.87
C GLN A 164 -5.21 16.19 2.22
N PHE A 165 -4.65 15.08 1.70
CA PHE A 165 -5.46 13.98 1.17
C PHE A 165 -6.36 13.36 2.25
N LYS A 166 -5.84 13.16 3.47
CA LYS A 166 -6.66 12.65 4.57
C LYS A 166 -7.84 13.56 4.89
N SER A 167 -7.63 14.87 4.85
CA SER A 167 -8.72 15.84 5.01
C SER A 167 -9.75 15.72 3.90
N LEU A 168 -9.33 15.62 2.63
CA LEU A 168 -10.24 15.47 1.48
C LEU A 168 -11.08 14.19 1.51
N TYR A 169 -10.50 13.09 2.00
CA TYR A 169 -11.18 11.80 2.12
C TYR A 169 -11.79 11.58 3.51
N ASN A 170 -11.86 12.62 4.36
CA ASN A 170 -12.40 12.49 5.70
C ASN A 170 -13.86 12.00 5.62
N PRO A 171 -14.19 10.81 6.19
CA PRO A 171 -15.54 10.26 6.12
C PRO A 171 -16.60 11.13 6.83
N GLN A 172 -16.16 12.07 7.66
CA GLN A 172 -17.01 12.96 8.46
C GLN A 172 -17.16 14.36 7.84
N GLN A 173 -16.49 14.66 6.72
CA GLN A 173 -16.79 15.88 5.98
C GLN A 173 -18.20 15.77 5.41
N LEU A 174 -19.13 16.56 5.97
CA LEU A 174 -20.46 16.78 5.43
C LEU A 174 -20.31 17.23 3.97
N GLU A 175 -20.79 16.42 3.03
CA GLU A 175 -21.01 16.89 1.66
C GLU A 175 -22.13 17.92 1.72
N LEU A 176 -21.76 19.19 1.82
CA LEU A 176 -22.71 20.29 2.01
C LEU A 176 -23.53 20.61 0.76
N PHE A 177 -23.28 19.95 -0.37
CA PHE A 177 -24.09 20.08 -1.58
C PHE A 177 -24.09 18.76 -2.35
N ALA A 178 -25.22 18.04 -2.27
CA ALA A 178 -25.64 17.03 -3.24
C ALA A 178 -26.61 17.70 -4.22
#